data_AF-A0A8H6HF16-F1
#
_entry.id   AF-A0A8H6HF16-F1
#
_cell.length_a   1.000
_cell.length_b   1.000
_cell.length_c   1.000
_cell.angle_alpha   90.00
_cell.angle_beta   90.00
_cell.angle_gamma   90.00
#
_symmetry.space_group_name_H-M   'P 1'
#
loop_
_entity.id
_entity.type
_entity.pdbx_description
1 polymer ?
#
loop_
_entity_poly.entity_id
_entity_poly.type
_entity_poly.pdbx_seq_one_letter_code
_entity_poly.pdbx_strand_id
1 'polypeptide(L)'
;MSSGTPPYATPNVSPLYYRNHKYGFIGTLVSLMLYGVAATLFVLCLDVDIRLLKKCGKGNDNVWMKRLLLLYICSLFTCGTAQIVASACVTTISTLDYSNYPGGTYAWAMTQYNKPLFKTGPVAFGIANWLANGLMFYRCYVIYVHSNTRGAIYILVLPCVLYIASVCTQIAFVAQLTSPDSNIFALPNLAKLILSNFAINASLNGVT
;
A
#
# COMPACT_ATOMS: atom_id res chain seq x y z
N MET A 1 -11.80 5.98 39.49
CA MET A 1 -12.34 6.82 38.39
C MET A 1 -13.26 5.96 37.55
N SER A 2 -14.57 6.11 37.73
CA SER A 2 -15.60 5.39 36.97
C SER A 2 -15.53 5.82 35.50
N SER A 3 -14.93 4.98 34.66
CA SER A 3 -14.93 5.15 33.22
C SER A 3 -16.36 5.00 32.71
N GLY A 4 -17.05 6.13 32.58
CA GLY A 4 -18.39 6.18 32.01
C GLY A 4 -18.36 5.58 30.61
N THR A 5 -18.97 4.41 30.46
CA THR A 5 -19.26 3.86 29.15
C THR A 5 -20.19 4.84 28.45
N PRO A 6 -19.85 5.33 27.25
CA PRO A 6 -20.73 6.23 26.52
C PRO A 6 -22.10 5.56 26.32
N PRO A 7 -23.22 6.31 26.27
CA PRO A 7 -24.57 5.75 26.23
C PRO A 7 -24.86 4.90 24.98
N TYR A 8 -24.01 4.99 23.95
CA TYR A 8 -24.06 4.17 22.73
C TYR A 8 -23.11 2.97 22.76
N ALA A 9 -22.45 2.71 23.89
CA ALA A 9 -21.54 1.58 24.04
C ALA A 9 -22.35 0.28 24.16
N THR A 10 -22.07 -0.71 23.30
CA THR A 10 -22.54 -2.08 23.49
C THR A 10 -22.12 -2.57 24.89
N PRO A 11 -23.04 -3.12 25.70
CA PRO A 11 -22.72 -3.64 27.03
C PRO A 11 -21.63 -4.74 26.96
N ASN A 12 -20.75 -4.81 27.95
CA ASN A 12 -19.73 -5.87 28.13
C ASN A 12 -18.55 -5.94 27.14
N VAL A 13 -18.19 -4.85 26.44
CA VAL A 13 -16.97 -4.80 25.61
C VAL A 13 -15.85 -3.98 26.28
N SER A 14 -14.61 -4.41 26.11
CA SER A 14 -13.45 -3.78 26.75
C SER A 14 -13.19 -2.35 26.22
N PRO A 15 -12.61 -1.43 27.01
CA PRO A 15 -12.28 -0.07 26.55
C PRO A 15 -11.30 -0.06 25.35
N LEU A 16 -10.45 -1.08 25.27
CA LEU A 16 -9.49 -1.28 24.18
C LEU A 16 -10.20 -1.51 22.83
N TYR A 17 -11.35 -2.20 22.85
CA TYR A 17 -12.15 -2.44 21.65
C TYR A 17 -12.59 -1.14 20.99
N TYR A 18 -13.17 -0.21 21.75
CA TYR A 18 -13.60 1.09 21.22
C TYR A 18 -12.45 1.88 20.63
N ARG A 19 -11.29 1.83 21.29
CA ARG A 19 -10.09 2.52 20.84
C ARG A 19 -9.62 1.97 19.48
N ASN A 20 -9.50 0.65 19.37
CA ASN A 20 -9.06 0.00 18.13
C ASN A 20 -10.05 0.22 16.98
N HIS A 21 -11.35 0.13 17.27
CA HIS A 21 -12.40 0.37 16.26
C HIS A 21 -12.39 1.82 15.77
N LYS A 22 -12.24 2.80 16.67
CA LYS A 22 -12.13 4.22 16.31
C LYS A 22 -10.91 4.47 15.43
N TYR A 23 -9.73 3.95 15.80
CA TYR A 23 -8.52 4.16 15.00
C TYR A 23 -8.56 3.44 13.65
N GLY A 24 -9.11 2.23 13.58
CA GLY A 24 -9.28 1.51 12.31
C GLY A 24 -10.21 2.25 11.34
N PHE A 25 -11.30 2.82 11.86
CA PHE A 25 -12.22 3.62 11.05
C PHE A 25 -11.58 4.92 10.55
N ILE A 26 -10.90 5.66 11.44
CA ILE A 26 -10.15 6.87 11.05
C ILE A 26 -9.07 6.54 10.02
N GLY A 27 -8.35 5.43 10.18
CA GLY A 27 -7.34 4.98 9.22
C GLY A 27 -7.93 4.71 7.82
N THR A 28 -9.13 4.11 7.76
CA THR A 28 -9.83 3.87 6.48
C THR A 28 -10.24 5.18 5.82
N LEU A 29 -10.73 6.16 6.57
CA LEU A 29 -11.10 7.49 6.05
C LEU A 29 -9.89 8.25 5.49
N VAL A 30 -8.78 8.25 6.23
CA VAL A 30 -7.53 8.88 5.78
C VAL A 30 -7.01 8.19 4.50
N SER A 31 -7.09 6.86 4.45
CA SER A 31 -6.70 6.10 3.26
C SER A 31 -7.56 6.44 2.04
N LEU A 32 -8.87 6.69 2.23
CA LEU A 32 -9.76 7.13 1.16
C LEU A 32 -9.41 8.54 0.65
N MET A 33 -9.05 9.46 1.54
CA MET A 33 -8.57 10.79 1.14
C MET A 33 -7.28 10.71 0.32
N LEU A 34 -6.31 9.91 0.77
CA LEU A 34 -5.05 9.70 0.06
C LEU A 34 -5.27 9.01 -1.29
N TYR A 35 -6.23 8.07 -1.38
CA TYR A 35 -6.62 7.47 -2.65
C TYR A 35 -7.18 8.50 -3.63
N GLY A 36 -7.93 9.49 -3.16
CA GLY A 36 -8.39 10.61 -3.99
C GLY A 36 -7.22 11.38 -4.63
N VAL A 37 -6.15 11.63 -3.87
CA VAL A 37 -4.93 12.27 -4.39
C VAL A 37 -4.22 11.36 -5.40
N ALA A 38 -4.17 10.05 -5.15
CA ALA A 38 -3.62 9.10 -6.11
C ALA A 38 -4.43 9.05 -7.41
N ALA A 39 -5.75 9.18 -7.34
CA ALA A 39 -6.64 9.22 -8.49
C ALA A 39 -6.46 10.49 -9.33
N THR A 40 -6.26 11.66 -8.71
CA THR A 40 -5.96 12.88 -9.47
C THR A 40 -4.61 12.79 -10.17
N LEU A 41 -3.58 12.28 -9.49
CA LEU A 41 -2.26 12.05 -10.10
C LEU A 41 -2.36 11.08 -11.29
N PHE A 42 -3.16 10.02 -11.18
CA PHE A 42 -3.41 9.09 -12.28
C PHE A 42 -4.02 9.81 -13.50
N VAL A 43 -5.04 10.65 -13.29
CA VAL A 43 -5.68 11.42 -14.37
C VAL A 43 -4.69 12.40 -15.01
N LEU A 44 -3.87 13.12 -14.22
CA LEU A 44 -2.84 14.01 -14.74
C LEU A 44 -1.81 13.24 -15.58
N CYS A 45 -1.30 12.12 -15.06
CA CYS A 45 -0.33 11.29 -15.76
C CYS A 45 -0.90 10.75 -17.08
N LEU A 46 -2.16 10.29 -17.08
CA LEU A 46 -2.84 9.85 -18.29
C LEU A 46 -2.98 10.98 -19.32
N ASP A 47 -3.39 12.18 -18.92
CA ASP A 47 -3.53 13.31 -19.85
C ASP A 47 -2.18 13.67 -20.48
N VAL A 48 -1.09 13.69 -19.69
CA VAL A 48 0.26 13.93 -20.20
C VAL A 48 0.69 12.83 -21.17
N ASP A 49 0.54 11.55 -20.83
CA ASP A 49 0.95 10.44 -21.70
C ASP A 49 0.14 10.42 -23.00
N ILE A 50 -1.17 10.68 -22.94
CA ILE A 50 -2.02 10.77 -24.13
C ILE A 50 -1.58 11.94 -25.02
N ARG A 51 -1.25 13.10 -24.45
CA ARG A 51 -0.71 14.25 -25.20
C ARG A 51 0.64 13.92 -25.83
N LEU A 52 1.52 13.20 -25.12
CA LEU A 52 2.83 12.75 -25.62
C LEU A 52 2.70 11.69 -26.71
N LEU A 53 1.65 10.87 -26.70
CA LEU A 53 1.32 9.91 -27.77
C LEU A 53 0.80 10.64 -29.01
N LYS A 54 -0.09 11.63 -28.84
CA LYS A 54 -0.65 12.43 -29.95
C LYS A 54 0.39 13.29 -30.67
N LYS A 55 1.39 13.83 -29.94
CA LYS A 55 2.46 14.65 -30.53
C LYS A 55 3.51 13.84 -31.31
N CYS A 56 3.61 12.53 -31.11
CA CYS A 56 4.56 11.71 -31.86
C CYS A 56 3.99 11.34 -33.24
N GLY A 57 4.31 12.17 -34.24
CA GLY A 57 4.05 11.88 -35.64
C GLY A 57 4.86 10.67 -36.14
N LYS A 58 4.13 9.71 -36.73
CA LYS A 58 4.43 8.65 -37.72
C LYS A 58 5.83 8.03 -37.94
N GLY A 59 6.88 8.31 -37.16
CA GLY A 59 8.21 7.77 -37.46
C GLY A 59 9.27 7.82 -36.36
N ASN A 60 8.95 7.49 -35.10
CA ASN A 60 9.99 7.45 -34.06
C ASN A 60 9.87 6.26 -33.09
N ASP A 61 11.00 5.64 -32.79
CA ASP A 61 11.20 4.27 -32.28
C ASP A 61 10.72 3.97 -30.85
N ASN A 62 10.05 4.91 -30.17
CA ASN A 62 9.73 4.78 -28.74
C ASN A 62 8.22 4.73 -28.41
N VAL A 63 7.34 4.50 -29.40
CA VAL A 63 5.89 4.33 -29.15
C VAL A 63 5.63 3.13 -28.22
N TRP A 64 6.41 2.06 -28.34
CA TRP A 64 6.31 0.89 -27.48
C TRP A 64 6.61 1.22 -26.02
N MET A 65 7.69 1.97 -25.76
CA MET A 65 8.09 2.36 -24.41
C MET A 65 7.02 3.24 -23.73
N LYS A 66 6.36 4.13 -24.49
CA LYS A 66 5.25 4.95 -23.99
C LYS A 66 4.01 4.13 -23.66
N ARG A 67 3.69 3.12 -24.47
CA ARG A 67 2.59 2.18 -24.18
C ARG A 67 2.87 1.35 -22.93
N LEU A 68 4.12 0.92 -22.73
CA LEU A 68 4.54 0.22 -21.52
C LEU A 68 4.40 1.11 -20.28
N LEU A 69 4.78 2.38 -20.36
CA LEU A 69 4.60 3.34 -19.25
C LEU A 69 3.12 3.53 -18.91
N LEU A 70 2.24 3.61 -19.92
CA LEU A 70 0.81 3.74 -19.70
C LEU A 70 0.19 2.48 -19.08
N LEU A 71 0.55 1.28 -19.56
CA LEU A 71 0.15 0.02 -18.95
C LEU A 71 0.60 -0.08 -17.50
N TYR A 72 1.81 0.40 -17.23
CA TYR A 72 2.40 0.43 -15.90
C TYR A 72 1.61 1.35 -14.94
N ILE A 73 1.26 2.57 -15.36
CA ILE A 73 0.46 3.51 -14.55
C ILE A 73 -0.96 2.97 -14.31
N CYS A 74 -1.57 2.33 -15.31
CA CYS A 74 -2.86 1.64 -15.16
C CYS A 74 -2.77 0.50 -14.15
N SER A 75 -1.72 -0.32 -14.19
CA SER A 75 -1.53 -1.45 -13.26
C SER A 75 -1.41 -0.98 -11.81
N LEU A 76 -0.67 0.11 -11.57
CA LEU A 76 -0.54 0.79 -10.29
C LEU A 76 -1.89 1.24 -9.76
N PHE A 77 -2.67 1.92 -10.61
CA PHE A 77 -3.99 2.42 -10.23
C PHE A 77 -4.93 1.28 -9.87
N THR A 78 -5.01 0.22 -10.69
CA THR A 78 -5.86 -0.95 -10.39
C THR A 78 -5.48 -1.65 -9.08
N CYS A 79 -4.19 -1.77 -8.76
CA CYS A 79 -3.76 -2.33 -7.48
C CYS A 79 -4.17 -1.43 -6.30
N GLY A 80 -4.00 -0.11 -6.43
CA GLY A 80 -4.44 0.86 -5.42
C GLY A 80 -5.95 0.83 -5.18
N THR A 81 -6.74 0.74 -6.26
CA THR A 81 -8.20 0.60 -6.16
C THR A 81 -8.59 -0.69 -5.47
N ALA A 82 -7.98 -1.82 -5.83
CA ALA A 82 -8.26 -3.12 -5.22
C ALA A 82 -7.99 -3.12 -3.71
N GLN A 83 -6.90 -2.48 -3.27
CA GLN A 83 -6.58 -2.33 -1.85
C GLN A 83 -7.67 -1.56 -1.09
N ILE A 84 -8.08 -0.40 -1.61
CA ILE A 84 -9.06 0.46 -0.93
C ILE A 84 -10.43 -0.20 -0.90
N VAL A 85 -10.84 -0.86 -1.99
CA VAL A 85 -12.10 -1.61 -2.04
C VAL A 85 -12.10 -2.75 -1.02
N ALA A 86 -11.04 -3.56 -0.98
CA ALA A 86 -10.93 -4.64 0.00
C ALA A 86 -10.98 -4.12 1.44
N SER A 87 -10.27 -3.02 1.72
CA SER A 87 -10.23 -2.41 3.05
C SER A 87 -11.59 -1.83 3.45
N ALA A 88 -12.28 -1.16 2.53
CA ALA A 88 -13.63 -0.63 2.75
C ALA A 88 -14.63 -1.77 3.00
N CYS A 89 -14.62 -2.82 2.19
CA CYS A 89 -15.50 -3.98 2.38
C CYS A 89 -15.29 -4.66 3.75
N VAL A 90 -14.04 -4.87 4.16
CA VAL A 90 -13.74 -5.45 5.48
C VAL A 90 -14.28 -4.56 6.59
N THR A 91 -14.04 -3.25 6.53
CA THR A 91 -14.55 -2.30 7.52
C THR A 91 -16.08 -2.32 7.55
N THR A 92 -16.75 -2.25 6.40
CA THR A 92 -18.21 -2.26 6.29
C THR A 92 -18.83 -3.54 6.85
N ILE A 93 -18.34 -4.72 6.45
CA ILE A 93 -18.85 -6.01 6.96
C ILE A 93 -18.61 -6.12 8.46
N SER A 94 -17.44 -5.70 8.93
CA SER A 94 -17.13 -5.75 10.35
C SER A 94 -18.06 -4.84 11.16
N THR A 95 -18.33 -3.62 10.70
CA THR A 95 -19.12 -2.63 11.43
C THR A 95 -20.63 -2.85 11.30
N LEU A 96 -21.13 -3.30 10.14
CA LEU A 96 -22.57 -3.47 9.90
C LEU A 96 -23.06 -4.88 10.25
N ASP A 97 -22.42 -5.93 9.74
CA ASP A 97 -22.94 -7.30 9.82
C ASP A 97 -22.54 -8.00 11.13
N TYR A 98 -21.34 -7.71 11.65
CA TYR A 98 -20.76 -8.40 12.80
C TYR A 98 -20.44 -7.48 13.98
N SER A 99 -21.20 -6.39 14.13
CA SER A 99 -21.10 -5.44 15.25
C SER A 99 -21.12 -6.11 16.63
N ASN A 100 -21.98 -7.13 16.80
CA ASN A 100 -22.21 -7.82 18.07
C ASN A 100 -21.39 -9.11 18.24
N TYR A 101 -20.34 -9.32 17.44
CA TYR A 101 -19.52 -10.52 17.56
C TYR A 101 -18.84 -10.60 18.94
N PRO A 102 -18.75 -11.78 19.59
CA PRO A 102 -18.11 -11.93 20.89
C PRO A 102 -16.62 -11.54 20.81
N GLY A 103 -16.20 -10.54 21.60
CA GLY A 103 -14.86 -9.93 21.52
C GLY A 103 -14.74 -8.75 20.53
N GLY A 104 -15.85 -8.41 19.85
CA GLY A 104 -15.98 -7.27 18.94
C GLY A 104 -15.54 -7.56 17.50
N THR A 105 -15.77 -6.58 16.63
CA THR A 105 -15.40 -6.58 15.20
C THR A 105 -13.92 -6.89 14.95
N TYR A 106 -13.05 -6.51 15.88
CA TYR A 106 -11.63 -6.85 15.83
C TYR A 106 -11.34 -8.34 16.06
N ALA A 107 -12.03 -8.97 17.02
CA ALA A 107 -11.91 -10.41 17.25
C ALA A 107 -12.49 -11.21 16.07
N TRP A 108 -13.55 -10.70 15.43
CA TRP A 108 -14.05 -11.27 14.19
C TRP A 108 -13.03 -11.17 13.04
N ALA A 109 -12.39 -10.01 12.86
CA ALA A 109 -11.36 -9.84 11.82
C ALA A 109 -10.19 -10.82 12.00
N MET A 110 -9.85 -11.17 13.24
CA MET A 110 -8.82 -12.17 13.56
C MET A 110 -9.23 -13.59 13.15
N THR A 111 -10.48 -14.00 13.37
CA THR A 111 -10.94 -15.35 12.98
C THR A 111 -11.12 -15.47 11.47
N GLN A 112 -11.42 -14.37 10.79
CA GLN A 112 -11.63 -14.33 9.35
C GLN A 112 -10.37 -13.98 8.55
N TYR A 113 -9.23 -13.80 9.21
CA TYR A 113 -7.99 -13.33 8.59
C TYR A 113 -7.47 -14.23 7.45
N ASN A 114 -7.79 -15.52 7.50
CA ASN A 114 -7.42 -16.47 6.46
C ASN A 114 -8.24 -16.33 5.16
N LYS A 115 -9.36 -15.58 5.18
CA LYS A 115 -10.20 -15.37 4.00
C LYS A 115 -9.48 -14.55 2.93
N PRO A 116 -9.74 -14.81 1.64
CA PRO A 116 -9.07 -14.12 0.54
C PRO A 116 -9.25 -12.60 0.61
N LEU A 117 -10.42 -12.12 1.06
CA LEU A 117 -10.72 -10.69 1.18
C LEU A 117 -9.74 -9.94 2.11
N PHE A 118 -9.27 -10.58 3.18
CA PHE A 118 -8.29 -10.01 4.10
C PHE A 118 -6.88 -10.02 3.53
N LYS A 119 -6.56 -11.00 2.68
CA LYS A 119 -5.25 -11.14 2.04
C LYS A 119 -5.09 -10.24 0.82
N THR A 120 -6.16 -9.95 0.08
CA THR A 120 -6.11 -9.15 -1.14
C THR A 120 -5.66 -7.71 -0.89
N GLY A 121 -6.07 -7.08 0.22
CA GLY A 121 -5.70 -5.70 0.53
C GLY A 121 -4.18 -5.51 0.68
N PRO A 122 -3.53 -6.22 1.61
CA PRO A 122 -2.09 -6.13 1.82
C PRO A 122 -1.25 -6.58 0.62
N VAL A 123 -1.71 -7.60 -0.13
CA VAL A 123 -1.01 -8.06 -1.34
C VAL A 123 -1.08 -7.01 -2.45
N ALA A 124 -2.25 -6.43 -2.71
CA ALA A 124 -2.40 -5.38 -3.70
C ALA A 124 -1.57 -4.13 -3.34
N PHE A 125 -1.50 -3.79 -2.05
CA PHE A 125 -0.63 -2.73 -1.55
C PHE A 125 0.85 -3.03 -1.80
N GLY A 126 1.30 -4.25 -1.51
CA GLY A 126 2.68 -4.67 -1.73
C GLY A 126 3.09 -4.54 -3.20
N ILE A 127 2.24 -5.00 -4.12
CA ILE A 127 2.46 -4.90 -5.57
C ILE A 127 2.51 -3.42 -6.01
N ALA A 128 1.56 -2.60 -5.55
CA ALA A 128 1.55 -1.17 -5.85
C ALA A 128 2.82 -0.47 -5.37
N ASN A 129 3.32 -0.84 -4.19
CA ASN A 129 4.55 -0.31 -3.62
C ASN A 129 5.80 -0.74 -4.40
N TRP A 130 5.87 -2.01 -4.84
CA TRP A 130 6.98 -2.50 -5.67
C TRP A 130 7.05 -1.78 -7.01
N LEU A 131 5.89 -1.64 -7.66
CA LEU A 131 5.77 -0.84 -8.86
C LEU A 131 6.28 0.57 -8.53
N ALA A 132 5.67 1.31 -7.60
CA ALA A 132 6.05 2.70 -7.29
C ALA A 132 7.56 2.89 -7.06
N ASN A 133 8.18 2.02 -6.26
CA ASN A 133 9.63 2.07 -6.01
C ASN A 133 10.46 1.79 -7.28
N GLY A 134 9.99 0.89 -8.15
CA GLY A 134 10.59 0.62 -9.45
C GLY A 134 10.56 1.85 -10.38
N LEU A 135 9.51 2.68 -10.34
CA LEU A 135 9.47 3.94 -11.10
C LEU A 135 10.54 4.92 -10.60
N MET A 136 10.70 5.02 -9.28
CA MET A 136 11.69 5.91 -8.67
C MET A 136 13.10 5.45 -9.02
N PHE A 137 13.36 4.15 -8.98
CA PHE A 137 14.62 3.58 -9.44
C PHE A 137 14.88 3.87 -10.93
N TYR A 138 13.88 3.72 -11.80
CA TYR A 138 14.00 4.06 -13.22
C TYR A 138 14.33 5.55 -13.43
N ARG A 139 13.70 6.46 -12.67
CA ARG A 139 14.00 7.90 -12.73
C ARG A 139 15.44 8.19 -12.33
N CYS A 140 15.92 7.63 -11.23
CA CYS A 140 17.31 7.76 -10.82
C CYS A 140 18.26 7.25 -11.90
N TYR A 141 17.99 6.08 -12.45
CA TYR A 141 18.80 5.50 -13.51
C TYR A 141 18.90 6.44 -14.73
N VAL A 142 17.78 6.97 -15.22
CA VAL A 142 17.79 7.88 -16.39
C VAL A 142 18.58 9.16 -16.11
N ILE A 143 18.40 9.76 -14.92
CA ILE A 143 19.12 10.99 -14.52
C ILE A 143 20.63 10.75 -14.44
N TYR A 144 21.05 9.68 -13.75
CA TYR A 144 22.47 9.40 -13.53
C TYR A 144 23.19 8.94 -14.81
N VAL A 145 22.52 8.20 -15.70
CA VAL A 145 23.07 7.80 -17.00
C VAL A 145 23.30 9.02 -17.89
N HIS A 146 22.38 10.00 -17.87
CA HIS A 146 22.53 11.21 -18.68
C HIS A 146 23.59 12.17 -18.13
N SER A 147 23.84 12.14 -16.82
CA SER A 147 24.78 13.06 -16.14
C SER A 147 26.27 12.64 -16.22
N ASN A 148 26.60 11.50 -16.83
CA ASN A 148 27.97 10.98 -17.08
C ASN A 148 29.00 11.23 -15.96
N THR A 149 28.58 11.14 -14.70
CA THR A 149 29.43 11.45 -13.54
C THR A 149 30.16 10.18 -13.12
N ARG A 150 31.50 10.17 -13.15
CA ARG A 150 32.36 8.99 -12.88
C ARG A 150 32.17 8.31 -11.50
N GLY A 151 31.38 8.89 -10.59
CA GLY A 151 30.99 8.32 -9.29
C GLY A 151 29.53 7.83 -9.20
N ALA A 152 28.75 7.90 -10.28
CA ALA A 152 27.30 7.62 -10.27
C ALA A 152 26.95 6.17 -9.89
N ILE A 153 27.85 5.22 -10.12
CA ILE A 153 27.61 3.80 -9.80
C ILE A 153 27.44 3.60 -8.29
N TYR A 154 28.26 4.25 -7.46
CA TYR A 154 28.16 4.12 -5.99
C TYR A 154 26.86 4.72 -5.44
N ILE A 155 26.40 5.81 -6.05
CA ILE A 155 25.14 6.46 -5.65
C ILE A 155 23.93 5.64 -6.11
N LEU A 156 24.05 4.86 -7.18
CA LEU A 156 22.99 3.99 -7.70
C LEU A 156 22.90 2.63 -6.97
N VAL A 157 23.98 2.17 -6.34
CA VAL A 157 23.98 0.94 -5.52
C VAL A 157 23.06 1.09 -4.30
N LEU A 158 23.09 2.25 -3.64
CA LEU A 158 22.28 2.50 -2.44
C LEU A 158 20.76 2.35 -2.69
N PRO A 159 20.14 3.01 -3.69
CA PRO A 159 18.72 2.81 -4.00
C PRO A 159 18.42 1.40 -4.51
N CYS A 160 19.39 0.72 -5.16
CA CYS A 160 19.24 -0.67 -5.59
C CYS A 160 19.12 -1.63 -4.39
N VAL A 161 19.99 -1.47 -3.39
CA VAL A 161 19.97 -2.28 -2.16
C VAL A 161 18.71 -2.00 -1.35
N LEU A 162 18.31 -0.74 -1.20
CA LEU A 162 17.07 -0.36 -0.52
C LEU A 162 15.83 -0.91 -1.24
N TYR A 163 15.82 -0.90 -2.58
CA TYR A 163 14.73 -1.49 -3.36
C TYR A 163 14.61 -3.00 -3.13
N ILE A 164 15.72 -3.75 -3.21
CA ILE A 164 15.74 -5.19 -2.94
C ILE A 164 15.29 -5.47 -1.51
N ALA A 165 15.77 -4.69 -0.52
CA ALA A 165 15.35 -4.82 0.86
C ALA A 165 13.84 -4.58 1.04
N SER A 166 13.26 -3.61 0.34
CA SER A 166 11.81 -3.36 0.33
C SER A 166 11.03 -4.54 -0.26
N VAL A 167 11.52 -5.12 -1.36
CA VAL A 167 10.89 -6.30 -1.98
C VAL A 167 10.96 -7.51 -1.04
N CYS A 168 12.14 -7.81 -0.49
CA CYS A 168 12.34 -8.92 0.43
C CYS A 168 11.46 -8.82 1.69
N THR A 169 11.38 -7.62 2.30
CA THR A 169 10.55 -7.40 3.49
C THR A 169 9.06 -7.57 3.19
N GLN A 170 8.58 -7.14 2.01
CA GLN A 170 7.19 -7.37 1.60
C GLN A 170 6.89 -8.83 1.25
N ILE A 171 7.81 -9.55 0.60
CA ILE A 171 7.64 -10.98 0.34
C ILE A 171 7.58 -11.74 1.67
N ALA A 172 8.49 -11.42 2.61
CA ALA A 172 8.49 -12.03 3.94
C ALA A 172 7.19 -11.71 4.71
N PHE A 173 6.64 -10.52 4.53
CA PHE A 173 5.35 -10.13 5.09
C PHE A 173 4.21 -10.97 4.50
N VAL A 174 4.09 -11.06 3.17
CA VAL A 174 3.06 -11.87 2.51
C VAL A 174 3.18 -13.36 2.85
N ALA A 175 4.41 -13.89 2.92
CA ALA A 175 4.64 -15.28 3.34
C ALA A 175 4.12 -15.53 4.76
N GLN A 176 4.38 -14.59 5.68
CA GLN A 176 3.84 -14.68 7.03
C GLN A 176 2.33 -14.41 7.10
N LEU A 177 1.72 -13.72 6.14
CA LEU A 177 0.26 -13.57 6.06
C LEU A 177 -0.45 -14.86 5.62
N THR A 178 0.27 -15.78 4.99
CA THR A 178 -0.30 -17.04 4.51
C THR A 178 -0.27 -18.18 5.51
N SER A 179 0.50 -18.06 6.59
CA SER A 179 0.55 -19.12 7.60
C SER A 179 -0.76 -19.19 8.40
N PRO A 180 -1.27 -20.39 8.71
CA PRO A 180 -2.59 -20.56 9.32
C PRO A 180 -2.70 -20.04 10.77
N ASP A 181 -1.57 -19.89 11.48
CA ASP A 181 -1.52 -19.42 12.87
C ASP A 181 -1.04 -17.97 13.02
N SER A 182 -0.83 -17.26 11.91
CA SER A 182 -0.24 -15.92 11.92
C SER A 182 -1.27 -14.83 11.64
N ASN A 183 -1.35 -13.92 12.60
CA ASN A 183 -2.17 -12.73 12.60
C ASN A 183 -1.25 -11.52 12.80
N ILE A 184 -1.36 -10.54 11.91
CA ILE A 184 -0.62 -9.25 11.96
C ILE A 184 -0.73 -8.52 13.30
N PHE A 185 -1.76 -8.87 14.06
CA PHE A 185 -2.15 -8.26 15.31
C PHE A 185 -1.66 -9.01 16.55
N ALA A 186 -1.28 -10.29 16.46
CA ALA A 186 -0.76 -11.04 17.61
C ALA A 186 0.75 -11.24 17.57
N LEU A 187 1.41 -11.12 16.40
CA LEU A 187 2.86 -11.23 16.31
C LEU A 187 3.54 -9.85 16.28
N PRO A 188 4.34 -9.48 17.31
CA PRO A 188 5.11 -8.23 17.29
C PRO A 188 6.15 -8.19 16.17
N ASN A 189 6.53 -9.35 15.62
CA ASN A 189 7.48 -9.47 14.51
C ASN A 189 6.90 -8.95 13.18
N LEU A 190 5.59 -9.14 12.95
CA LEU A 190 4.91 -8.67 11.74
C LEU A 190 4.81 -7.14 11.71
N ALA A 191 4.43 -6.53 12.83
CA ALA A 191 4.37 -5.07 12.95
C ALA A 191 5.74 -4.41 12.71
N LYS A 192 6.82 -5.01 13.23
CA LYS A 192 8.20 -4.55 13.00
C LYS A 192 8.61 -4.63 11.53
N LEU A 193 8.22 -5.69 10.82
CA LEU A 193 8.52 -5.84 9.39
C LEU A 193 7.81 -4.78 8.55
N ILE A 194 6.53 -4.50 8.85
CA ILE A 194 5.78 -3.42 8.19
C ILE A 194 6.45 -2.06 8.44
N LEU A 195 6.79 -1.75 9.70
CA LEU A 195 7.45 -0.50 10.07
C LEU A 195 8.82 -0.36 9.40
N SER A 196 9.59 -1.44 9.34
CA SER A 196 10.86 -1.48 8.64
C SER A 196 10.68 -1.23 7.15
N ASN A 197 9.66 -1.83 6.52
CA ASN A 197 9.37 -1.59 5.10
C ASN A 197 9.01 -0.13 4.84
N PHE A 198 8.19 0.49 5.68
CA PHE A 198 7.86 1.91 5.57
C PHE A 198 9.09 2.80 5.73
N ALA A 199 9.97 2.51 6.68
CA ALA A 199 11.22 3.24 6.86
C ALA A 199 12.15 3.13 5.64
N ILE A 200 12.24 1.94 5.03
CA ILE A 200 13.03 1.72 3.80
C ILE A 200 12.44 2.48 2.61
N ASN A 201 11.11 2.49 2.45
CA ASN A 201 10.49 3.24 1.35
C ASN A 201 10.67 4.75 1.56
N ALA A 202 10.56 5.23 2.81
CA ALA A 202 10.80 6.63 3.13
C ALA A 202 12.25 7.05 2.86
N SER A 203 13.23 6.20 3.20
CA SER A 203 14.65 6.47 2.92
C SER A 203 14.95 6.44 1.43
N LEU A 204 14.37 5.49 0.69
CA LEU A 204 14.50 5.43 -0.77
C LEU A 204 14.00 6.74 -1.40
N ASN A 205 12.82 7.21 -1.00
CA ASN A 205 12.23 8.45 -1.49
C ASN A 205 13.04 9.71 -1.14
N GLY A 206 13.79 9.69 -0.03
CA GLY A 206 14.63 10.81 0.39
C GLY A 206 15.99 10.88 -0.35
N VAL A 207 16.41 9.79 -0.99
CA VAL A 207 17.68 9.72 -1.73
C VAL A 207 17.52 10.09 -3.21
N THR A 208 16.31 9.91 -3.76
CA THR A 208 15.98 10.19 -5.17
C THR A 208 15.57 11.64 -5.40
#